data_AF-A0A1I0U5H6-F1
#
_entry.id   AF-A0A1I0U5H6-F1
#
_cell.length_a   1.000
_cell.length_b   1.000
_cell.length_c   1.000
_cell.angle_alpha   90.00
_cell.angle_beta   90.00
_cell.angle_gamma   90.00
#
_symmetry.space_group_name_H-M   'P 1'
#
loop_
_entity.id
_entity.type
_entity.pdbx_description
1 polymer ?
#
loop_
_entity_poly.entity_id
_entity_poly.type
_entity_poly.pdbx_seq_one_letter_code
_entity_poly.pdbx_strand_id
1 'polypeptide(L)'
;MYKLIKLLIDWKSFQSEILSAIEIGVKLANQQIKTEAELELVETNYLEWNTKTKEFLKSSFEGEFNRYQIEFHNSAAGDYSFSGQNNLRGQFEKITGRLGSQLSYLRQMLKVLSVCDVIIAPNEISLEERSSYTTNQKLNFILNVLYDLYDDSYYSIEELFVGNGIPMKRYDQAREIINVLKDHGYVEVLGGIGTDLMAQITATGALAIEQTRTSIPQDYETMRYTPEQLNAKIDQLIEMLNRQGVGQEVLFDEMQDMKQLYVKLNKKDFGQIVKGKLIDLVIGKMVENDTISYVYESLTHHKLQLPSLF
;
A
#
# COMPACT_ATOMS: atom_id res chain seq x y z
N MET A 1 11.55 -16.70 1.53
CA MET A 1 11.05 -16.34 0.19
C MET A 1 9.56 -16.66 0.18
N TYR A 2 8.72 -15.64 0.18
CA TYR A 2 7.26 -15.81 0.17
C TYR A 2 6.83 -16.44 -1.16
N LYS A 3 6.04 -17.51 -1.08
CA LYS A 3 5.42 -18.13 -2.26
C LYS A 3 4.05 -17.49 -2.46
N LEU A 4 3.64 -17.31 -3.71
CA LEU A 4 2.28 -16.89 -4.05
C LEU A 4 1.30 -17.88 -3.37
N ILE A 5 0.45 -17.38 -2.48
CA ILE A 5 -0.58 -18.18 -1.83
C ILE A 5 -1.90 -17.88 -2.51
N LYS A 6 -2.57 -18.92 -3.00
CA LYS A 6 -3.87 -18.82 -3.66
C LYS A 6 -4.98 -19.08 -2.65
N LEU A 7 -5.97 -18.19 -2.62
CA LEU A 7 -7.23 -18.42 -1.90
C LEU A 7 -8.12 -19.37 -2.72
N LEU A 8 -8.66 -20.40 -2.06
CA LEU A 8 -9.46 -21.47 -2.67
C LEU A 8 -10.96 -21.18 -2.67
N ILE A 9 -11.38 -20.20 -1.88
CA ILE A 9 -12.75 -19.69 -1.81
C ILE A 9 -12.79 -18.24 -2.29
N ASP A 10 -13.98 -17.69 -2.53
CA ASP A 10 -14.08 -16.28 -2.89
C ASP A 10 -13.74 -15.35 -1.71
N TRP A 11 -13.16 -14.19 -2.02
CA TRP A 11 -12.69 -13.23 -1.02
C TRP A 11 -13.81 -12.78 -0.07
N LYS A 12 -15.03 -12.57 -0.57
CA LYS A 12 -16.14 -12.07 0.27
C LYS A 12 -16.55 -13.11 1.29
N SER A 13 -16.65 -14.38 0.89
CA SER A 13 -16.92 -15.49 1.81
C SER A 13 -15.79 -15.64 2.83
N PHE A 14 -14.53 -15.60 2.40
CA PHE A 14 -13.39 -15.65 3.32
C PHE A 14 -13.44 -14.52 4.35
N GLN A 15 -13.60 -13.28 3.89
CA GLN A 15 -13.67 -12.09 4.73
C GLN A 15 -14.82 -12.20 5.74
N SER A 16 -16.00 -12.64 5.30
CA SER A 16 -17.18 -12.80 6.16
C SER A 16 -16.92 -13.81 7.29
N GLU A 17 -16.34 -14.97 6.97
CA GLU A 17 -16.03 -15.99 7.97
C GLU A 17 -14.97 -15.53 8.98
N ILE A 18 -13.92 -14.82 8.53
CA ILE A 18 -12.93 -14.25 9.44
C ILE A 18 -13.53 -13.17 10.34
N LEU A 19 -14.40 -12.30 9.81
CA LEU A 19 -15.09 -11.29 10.62
C LEU A 19 -16.02 -11.92 11.65
N SER A 20 -16.74 -12.99 11.29
CA SER A 20 -17.56 -13.79 12.20
C SER A 20 -16.71 -14.42 13.30
N ALA A 21 -15.57 -15.02 12.95
CA ALA A 21 -14.63 -15.57 13.93
C ALA A 21 -14.11 -14.48 14.89
N ILE A 22 -13.79 -13.28 14.40
CA ILE A 22 -13.39 -12.15 15.23
C ILE A 22 -14.52 -11.74 16.20
N GLU A 23 -15.76 -11.64 15.72
CA GLU A 23 -16.91 -11.28 16.56
C GLU A 23 -17.13 -12.29 17.69
N ILE A 24 -17.08 -13.60 17.37
CA ILE A 24 -17.20 -14.68 18.35
C ILE A 24 -16.08 -14.59 19.39
N GLY A 25 -14.82 -14.45 18.94
CA GLY A 25 -13.67 -14.36 19.85
C GLY A 25 -13.73 -13.12 20.77
N VAL A 26 -14.20 -11.97 20.26
CA VAL A 26 -14.44 -10.76 21.08
C VAL A 26 -15.53 -11.01 22.14
N LYS A 27 -16.61 -11.71 21.78
CA LYS A 27 -17.66 -12.08 22.75
C LYS A 27 -17.11 -12.99 23.85
N LEU A 28 -16.27 -13.95 23.51
CA LEU A 28 -15.61 -14.83 24.49
C LEU A 28 -14.67 -14.04 25.42
N ALA A 29 -13.88 -13.12 24.87
CA ALA A 29 -12.92 -12.33 25.65
C ALA A 29 -13.59 -11.37 26.66
N ASN A 30 -14.83 -10.95 26.38
CA ASN A 30 -15.58 -10.00 27.21
C ASN A 30 -16.54 -10.66 28.22
N GLN A 31 -16.53 -12.00 28.35
CA GLN A 31 -17.38 -12.67 29.33
C GLN A 31 -16.98 -12.33 30.77
N GLN A 32 -17.97 -12.26 31.66
CA GLN A 32 -17.71 -12.11 33.10
C GLN A 32 -17.73 -13.48 33.77
N ILE A 33 -16.64 -13.83 34.44
CA ILE A 33 -16.48 -15.12 35.11
C ILE A 33 -16.52 -14.94 36.61
N LYS A 34 -17.48 -15.62 37.26
CA LYS A 34 -17.70 -15.61 38.72
C LYS A 34 -17.58 -17.01 39.32
N THR A 35 -17.67 -18.06 38.51
CA THR A 35 -17.67 -19.46 38.94
C THR A 35 -16.73 -20.33 38.10
N GLU A 36 -16.36 -21.50 38.62
CA GLU A 36 -15.57 -22.50 37.89
C GLU A 36 -16.31 -23.06 36.67
N ALA A 37 -17.63 -23.29 36.78
CA ALA A 37 -18.43 -23.77 35.66
C ALA A 37 -18.48 -22.77 34.48
N GLU A 38 -18.52 -21.46 34.77
CA GLU A 38 -18.43 -20.42 33.73
C GLU A 38 -17.04 -20.40 33.07
N LEU A 39 -15.97 -20.63 33.85
CA LEU A 39 -14.60 -20.72 33.32
C LEU A 39 -14.43 -21.93 32.41
N GLU A 40 -14.90 -23.11 32.82
CA GLU A 40 -14.85 -24.35 32.02
C GLU A 40 -15.62 -24.20 30.70
N LEU A 41 -16.77 -23.51 30.74
CA LEU A 41 -17.55 -23.21 29.54
C LEU A 41 -16.80 -22.27 28.58
N VAL A 42 -16.15 -21.23 29.09
CA VAL A 42 -15.29 -20.36 28.28
C VAL A 42 -14.14 -21.14 27.65
N GLU A 43 -13.46 -21.97 28.44
CA GLU A 43 -12.33 -22.77 27.95
C GLU A 43 -12.78 -23.70 26.82
N THR A 44 -13.90 -24.37 27.00
CA THR A 44 -14.51 -25.24 25.96
C THR A 44 -14.83 -24.45 24.70
N ASN A 45 -15.52 -23.30 24.83
CA ASN A 45 -15.89 -22.46 23.70
C ASN A 45 -14.65 -21.88 22.98
N TYR A 46 -13.61 -21.52 23.73
CA TYR A 46 -12.33 -21.07 23.19
C TYR A 46 -11.68 -22.17 22.36
N LEU A 47 -11.59 -23.40 22.88
CA LEU A 47 -11.00 -24.53 22.16
C LEU A 47 -11.76 -24.85 20.87
N GLU A 48 -13.09 -24.82 20.93
CA GLU A 48 -13.94 -25.02 19.75
C GLU A 48 -13.73 -23.90 18.71
N TRP A 49 -13.78 -22.64 19.13
CA TRP A 49 -13.54 -21.48 18.27
C TRP A 49 -12.16 -21.52 17.62
N ASN A 50 -11.12 -21.80 18.41
CA ASN A 50 -9.74 -21.87 17.94
C ASN A 50 -9.56 -23.00 16.92
N THR A 51 -10.16 -24.17 17.17
CA THR A 51 -10.09 -25.32 16.26
C THR A 51 -10.80 -25.00 14.94
N LYS A 52 -12.03 -24.48 15.00
CA LYS A 52 -12.79 -24.08 13.80
C LYS A 52 -12.05 -23.05 12.97
N THR A 53 -11.53 -22.00 13.61
CA THR A 53 -10.78 -20.93 12.92
C THR A 53 -9.51 -21.47 12.27
N LYS A 54 -8.76 -22.32 12.98
CA LYS A 54 -7.54 -22.96 12.47
C LYS A 54 -7.84 -23.83 11.24
N GLU A 55 -8.86 -24.67 11.30
CA GLU A 55 -9.25 -25.53 10.16
C GLU A 55 -9.81 -24.73 8.98
N PHE A 56 -10.53 -23.64 9.26
CA PHE A 56 -10.98 -22.72 8.21
C PHE A 56 -9.80 -22.07 7.49
N LEU A 57 -8.82 -21.52 8.21
CA LEU A 57 -7.59 -20.97 7.63
C LEU A 57 -6.81 -22.03 6.86
N LYS A 58 -6.74 -23.27 7.38
CA LYS A 58 -6.06 -24.39 6.72
C LYS A 58 -6.66 -24.69 5.34
N SER A 59 -7.99 -24.78 5.29
CA SER A 59 -8.74 -25.16 4.09
C SER A 59 -8.98 -24.01 3.09
N SER A 60 -8.82 -22.76 3.52
CA SER A 60 -9.06 -21.58 2.67
C SER A 60 -7.94 -21.32 1.67
N PHE A 61 -6.72 -21.82 1.89
CA PHE A 61 -5.56 -21.52 1.06
C PHE A 61 -4.93 -22.77 0.47
N GLU A 62 -4.33 -22.63 -0.72
CA GLU A 62 -3.61 -23.71 -1.38
C GLU A 62 -2.32 -24.10 -0.63
N GLY A 63 -2.06 -25.40 -0.52
CA GLY A 63 -0.86 -25.97 0.08
C GLY A 63 -1.06 -26.50 1.50
N GLU A 64 -0.45 -27.64 1.80
CA GLU A 64 -0.55 -28.33 3.11
C GLU A 64 0.01 -27.49 4.27
N PHE A 65 0.97 -26.61 3.97
CA PHE A 65 1.63 -25.72 4.92
C PHE A 65 1.36 -24.25 4.57
N ASN A 66 0.11 -23.79 4.69
CA ASN A 66 -0.17 -22.37 4.54
C ASN A 66 0.24 -21.60 5.80
N ARG A 67 0.96 -20.48 5.60
CA ARG A 67 1.52 -19.68 6.71
C ARG A 67 0.43 -19.10 7.62
N TYR A 68 -0.75 -18.80 7.08
CA TYR A 68 -1.77 -18.08 7.83
C TYR A 68 -2.31 -18.91 9.00
N GLN A 69 -2.55 -20.19 8.75
CA GLN A 69 -2.91 -21.14 9.79
C GLN A 69 -1.78 -21.29 10.84
N ILE A 70 -0.53 -21.38 10.38
CA ILE A 70 0.64 -21.61 11.25
C ILE A 70 0.87 -20.40 12.17
N GLU A 71 0.86 -19.20 11.61
CA GLU A 71 1.04 -17.95 12.36
C GLU A 71 -0.14 -17.69 13.30
N PHE A 72 -1.39 -17.99 12.89
CA PHE A 72 -2.53 -17.96 13.81
C PHE A 72 -2.32 -18.88 15.02
N HIS A 73 -1.84 -20.11 14.80
CA HIS A 73 -1.54 -21.04 15.88
C HIS A 73 -0.42 -20.53 16.79
N ASN A 74 0.65 -20.00 16.19
CA ASN A 74 1.81 -19.51 16.93
C ASN A 74 1.54 -18.20 17.68
N SER A 75 0.57 -17.40 17.23
CA SER A 75 0.19 -16.15 17.91
C SER A 75 -0.32 -16.37 19.34
N ALA A 76 -0.86 -17.56 19.65
CA ALA A 76 -1.28 -17.93 21.00
C ALA A 76 -0.11 -18.28 21.96
N ALA A 77 1.13 -18.41 21.45
CA ALA A 77 2.28 -18.82 22.26
C ALA A 77 2.98 -17.66 23.00
N GLY A 78 2.54 -16.40 22.77
CA GLY A 78 3.21 -15.19 23.24
C GLY A 78 2.97 -14.79 24.71
N ASP A 79 2.09 -15.47 25.45
CA ASP A 79 1.78 -15.05 26.81
C ASP A 79 2.81 -15.53 27.83
N TYR A 80 3.52 -14.55 28.40
CA TYR A 80 4.29 -14.65 29.63
C TYR A 80 3.52 -15.49 30.66
N SER A 81 4.17 -16.54 31.17
CA SER A 81 3.67 -17.24 32.34
C SER A 81 3.65 -16.27 33.52
N PHE A 82 2.48 -15.68 33.81
CA PHE A 82 2.22 -15.10 35.11
C PHE A 82 2.25 -16.25 36.13
N SER A 83 3.47 -16.56 36.59
CA SER A 83 3.71 -17.52 37.66
C SER A 83 3.01 -17.00 38.91
N GLY A 84 2.03 -17.75 39.42
CA GLY A 84 1.46 -17.51 40.76
C GLY A 84 -0.06 -17.33 40.87
N GLN A 85 -0.84 -17.21 39.78
CA GLN A 85 -2.30 -17.09 39.89
C GLN A 85 -3.02 -18.34 39.35
N ASN A 86 -3.33 -19.28 40.25
CA ASN A 86 -4.23 -20.42 39.99
C ASN A 86 -5.71 -20.10 40.30
N ASN A 87 -6.02 -18.85 40.66
CA ASN A 87 -7.41 -18.42 40.89
C ASN A 87 -8.16 -18.26 39.56
N LEU A 88 -9.50 -18.24 39.62
CA LEU A 88 -10.40 -18.10 38.46
C LEU A 88 -9.99 -16.96 37.53
N ARG A 89 -9.66 -15.80 38.11
CA ARG A 89 -9.27 -14.60 37.37
C ARG A 89 -8.00 -14.83 36.54
N GLY A 90 -6.95 -15.37 37.16
CA GLY A 90 -5.68 -15.63 36.46
C GLY A 90 -5.82 -16.68 35.35
N GLN A 91 -6.71 -17.66 35.52
CA GLN A 91 -7.01 -18.62 34.47
C GLN A 91 -7.77 -17.98 33.31
N PHE A 92 -8.78 -17.15 33.60
CA PHE A 92 -9.51 -16.40 32.57
C PHE A 92 -8.59 -15.41 31.83
N GLU A 93 -7.73 -14.68 32.54
CA GLU A 93 -6.77 -13.73 31.96
C GLU A 93 -5.86 -14.44 30.93
N LYS A 94 -5.38 -15.67 31.20
CA LYS A 94 -4.61 -16.47 30.24
C LYS A 94 -5.39 -16.81 28.97
N ILE A 95 -6.68 -17.16 29.09
CA ILE A 95 -7.52 -17.43 27.93
C ILE A 95 -7.70 -16.14 27.12
N THR A 96 -7.99 -15.02 27.79
CA THR A 96 -8.19 -13.73 27.13
C THR A 96 -6.91 -13.16 26.48
N GLY A 97 -5.73 -13.43 27.02
CA GLY A 97 -4.45 -13.04 26.42
C GLY A 97 -4.19 -13.78 25.10
N ARG A 98 -4.40 -15.10 25.11
CA ARG A 98 -4.30 -15.95 23.90
C ARG A 98 -5.30 -15.51 22.84
N LEU A 99 -6.57 -15.34 23.24
CA LEU A 99 -7.63 -14.80 22.39
C LEU A 99 -7.24 -13.45 21.81
N GLY A 100 -6.75 -12.52 22.63
CA GLY A 100 -6.34 -11.19 22.22
C GLY A 100 -5.26 -11.22 21.14
N SER A 101 -4.23 -12.05 21.32
CA SER A 101 -3.15 -12.22 20.35
C SER A 101 -3.66 -12.80 19.02
N GLN A 102 -4.52 -13.82 19.09
CA GLN A 102 -5.12 -14.45 17.91
C GLN A 102 -6.09 -13.51 17.18
N LEU A 103 -6.89 -12.73 17.90
CA LEU A 103 -7.78 -11.72 17.33
C LEU A 103 -6.98 -10.61 16.65
N SER A 104 -5.87 -10.17 17.25
CA SER A 104 -4.96 -9.21 16.64
C SER A 104 -4.36 -9.77 15.35
N TYR A 105 -3.94 -11.03 15.36
CA TYR A 105 -3.45 -11.72 14.17
C TYR A 105 -4.50 -11.74 13.04
N LEU A 106 -5.73 -12.20 13.33
CA LEU A 106 -6.79 -12.27 12.33
C LEU A 106 -7.10 -10.90 11.70
N ARG A 107 -7.11 -9.83 12.51
CA ARG A 107 -7.32 -8.45 12.04
C ARG A 107 -6.20 -7.98 11.12
N GLN A 108 -4.94 -8.16 11.55
CA GLN A 108 -3.79 -7.74 10.76
C GLN A 108 -3.69 -8.54 9.45
N MET A 109 -3.88 -9.85 9.52
CA MET A 109 -3.94 -10.72 8.34
C MET A 109 -5.04 -10.24 7.38
N LEU A 110 -6.27 -10.06 7.85
CA LEU A 110 -7.37 -9.63 6.99
C LEU A 110 -7.08 -8.27 6.32
N LYS A 111 -6.48 -7.34 7.06
CA LYS A 111 -6.08 -6.03 6.55
C LYS A 111 -5.06 -6.16 5.42
N VAL A 112 -3.98 -6.93 5.61
CA VAL A 112 -2.96 -7.16 4.57
C VAL A 112 -3.54 -7.87 3.34
N LEU A 113 -4.38 -8.90 3.53
CA LEU A 113 -4.97 -9.62 2.41
C LEU A 113 -5.94 -8.74 1.60
N SER A 114 -6.56 -7.74 2.23
CA SER A 114 -7.50 -6.85 1.55
C SER A 114 -6.87 -5.95 0.48
N VAL A 115 -5.53 -5.80 0.51
CA VAL A 115 -4.75 -5.06 -0.49
C VAL A 115 -3.90 -5.98 -1.38
N CYS A 116 -4.20 -7.28 -1.38
CA CYS A 116 -3.51 -8.27 -2.21
C CYS A 116 -4.39 -8.63 -3.42
N ASP A 117 -4.15 -8.00 -4.57
CA ASP A 117 -4.94 -8.16 -5.80
C ASP A 117 -5.06 -9.63 -6.25
N VAL A 118 -4.01 -10.44 -6.06
CA VAL A 118 -4.01 -11.87 -6.39
C VAL A 118 -5.04 -12.65 -5.55
N ILE A 119 -5.41 -12.13 -4.39
CA ILE A 119 -6.37 -12.74 -3.47
C ILE A 119 -7.77 -12.16 -3.70
N ILE A 120 -7.90 -10.83 -3.79
CA ILE A 120 -9.21 -10.18 -3.85
C ILE A 120 -9.84 -10.26 -5.24
N ALA A 121 -9.04 -10.23 -6.31
CA ALA A 121 -9.50 -10.14 -7.69
C ALA A 121 -8.55 -10.85 -8.66
N PRO A 122 -8.26 -12.16 -8.47
CA PRO A 122 -7.27 -12.88 -9.27
C PRO A 122 -7.54 -12.88 -10.78
N ASN A 123 -8.80 -12.71 -11.19
CA ASN A 123 -9.20 -12.71 -12.60
C ASN A 123 -9.16 -11.31 -13.25
N GLU A 124 -8.97 -10.25 -12.46
CA GLU A 124 -8.94 -8.86 -12.94
C GLU A 124 -7.52 -8.34 -13.18
N ILE A 125 -6.50 -9.08 -12.73
CA ILE A 125 -5.10 -8.70 -12.87
C ILE A 125 -4.37 -9.50 -13.94
N SER A 126 -3.45 -8.84 -14.64
CA SER A 126 -2.47 -9.49 -15.52
C SER A 126 -1.15 -9.73 -14.77
N LEU A 127 -0.86 -10.99 -14.42
CA LEU A 127 0.40 -11.37 -13.79
C LEU A 127 1.61 -11.14 -14.71
N GLU A 128 1.40 -11.23 -16.03
CA GLU A 128 2.43 -10.92 -17.03
C GLU A 128 2.80 -9.43 -16.99
N GLU A 129 1.79 -8.56 -16.94
CA GLU A 129 2.00 -7.11 -16.80
C GLU A 129 2.72 -6.78 -15.49
N ARG A 130 2.22 -7.29 -14.36
CA ARG A 130 2.82 -7.08 -13.02
C ARG A 130 4.28 -7.56 -12.94
N SER A 131 4.59 -8.67 -13.63
CA SER A 131 5.96 -9.19 -13.73
C SER A 131 6.91 -8.30 -14.53
N SER A 132 6.36 -7.47 -15.43
CA SER A 132 7.09 -6.54 -16.28
C SER A 132 7.27 -5.14 -15.66
N TYR A 133 6.72 -4.89 -14.46
CA TYR A 133 6.81 -3.59 -13.80
C TYR A 133 8.23 -3.04 -13.71
N THR A 134 8.38 -1.80 -14.14
CA THR A 134 9.58 -0.97 -13.98
C THR A 134 9.81 -0.61 -12.51
N THR A 135 11.01 -0.14 -12.17
CA THR A 135 11.31 0.33 -10.81
C THR A 135 10.36 1.44 -10.36
N ASN A 136 10.05 2.40 -11.21
CA ASN A 136 9.10 3.48 -10.89
C ASN A 136 7.69 2.95 -10.61
N GLN A 137 7.20 2.03 -11.44
CA GLN A 137 5.90 1.38 -11.20
C GLN A 137 5.88 0.63 -9.87
N LYS A 138 6.97 -0.05 -9.48
CA LYS A 138 7.06 -0.73 -8.18
C LYS A 138 7.08 0.24 -7.00
N LEU A 139 7.79 1.37 -7.11
CA LEU A 139 7.82 2.44 -6.10
C LEU A 139 6.42 3.04 -5.90
N ASN A 140 5.77 3.44 -6.98
CA ASN A 140 4.42 4.01 -6.93
C ASN A 140 3.41 2.99 -6.41
N PHE A 141 3.53 1.74 -6.85
CA PHE A 141 2.67 0.65 -6.38
C PHE A 141 2.76 0.47 -4.87
N ILE A 142 3.97 0.27 -4.32
CA ILE A 142 4.11 -0.02 -2.89
C ILE A 142 3.72 1.18 -2.03
N LEU A 143 3.99 2.42 -2.49
CA LEU A 143 3.58 3.61 -1.76
C LEU A 143 2.04 3.76 -1.73
N ASN A 144 1.35 3.45 -2.83
CA ASN A 144 -0.12 3.42 -2.86
C ASN A 144 -0.70 2.36 -1.92
N VAL A 145 -0.13 1.15 -1.92
CA VAL A 145 -0.58 0.07 -1.04
C VAL A 145 -0.38 0.43 0.43
N LEU A 146 0.78 1.00 0.79
CA LEU A 146 1.02 1.46 2.17
C LEU A 146 0.09 2.60 2.57
N TYR A 147 -0.31 3.47 1.64
CA TYR A 147 -1.34 4.48 1.87
C TYR A 147 -2.72 3.86 2.11
N ASP A 148 -3.10 2.82 1.36
CA ASP A 148 -4.36 2.11 1.58
C ASP A 148 -4.38 1.36 2.93
N LEU A 149 -3.20 1.05 3.46
CA LEU A 149 -2.99 0.47 4.78
C LEU A 149 -2.76 1.50 5.89
N TYR A 150 -2.77 2.81 5.59
CA TYR A 150 -2.23 3.86 6.46
C TYR A 150 -2.73 3.79 7.91
N ASP A 151 -1.82 3.37 8.79
CA ASP A 151 -1.99 3.31 10.24
C ASP A 151 -0.62 3.28 10.95
N ASP A 152 -0.63 2.95 12.24
CA ASP A 152 0.57 2.86 13.07
C ASP A 152 1.40 1.56 12.88
N SER A 153 1.06 0.73 11.89
CA SER A 153 1.67 -0.59 11.70
C SER A 153 2.78 -0.58 10.63
N TYR A 154 3.78 -1.46 10.84
CA TYR A 154 4.78 -1.79 9.83
C TYR A 154 4.34 -3.04 9.04
N TYR A 155 4.45 -3.00 7.72
CA TYR A 155 4.01 -4.07 6.82
C TYR A 155 5.17 -4.66 6.03
N SER A 156 5.16 -5.98 5.87
CA SER A 156 6.16 -6.72 5.08
C SER A 156 6.10 -6.31 3.61
N ILE A 157 7.19 -5.75 3.10
CA ILE A 157 7.30 -5.30 1.71
C ILE A 157 7.31 -6.50 0.75
N GLU A 158 7.99 -7.58 1.14
CA GLU A 158 8.01 -8.80 0.32
C GLU A 158 6.62 -9.41 0.20
N GLU A 159 5.87 -9.47 1.31
CA GLU A 159 4.50 -9.96 1.30
C GLU A 159 3.59 -9.12 0.41
N LEU A 160 3.65 -7.79 0.52
CA LEU A 160 2.82 -6.90 -0.29
C LEU A 160 3.13 -7.03 -1.79
N PHE A 161 4.39 -7.19 -2.17
CA PHE A 161 4.74 -7.44 -3.56
C PHE A 161 4.27 -8.80 -4.06
N VAL A 162 4.50 -9.87 -3.29
CA VAL A 162 4.10 -11.24 -3.67
C VAL A 162 2.58 -11.36 -3.73
N GLY A 163 1.85 -10.83 -2.75
CA GLY A 163 0.38 -10.82 -2.71
C GLY A 163 -0.27 -10.06 -3.86
N ASN A 164 0.50 -9.22 -4.56
CA ASN A 164 0.06 -8.46 -5.72
C ASN A 164 0.69 -8.94 -7.03
N GLY A 165 1.33 -10.11 -7.03
CA GLY A 165 1.85 -10.73 -8.25
C GLY A 165 3.05 -9.99 -8.85
N ILE A 166 3.77 -9.20 -8.06
CA ILE A 166 4.96 -8.46 -8.49
C ILE A 166 6.20 -9.18 -7.95
N PRO A 167 6.83 -10.09 -8.72
CA PRO A 167 8.00 -10.82 -8.27
C PRO A 167 9.22 -9.90 -8.11
N MET A 168 10.02 -10.19 -7.09
CA MET A 168 11.36 -9.62 -6.95
C MET A 168 12.33 -10.44 -7.79
N LYS A 169 13.06 -9.78 -8.70
CA LYS A 169 14.03 -10.43 -9.60
C LYS A 169 15.34 -10.79 -8.89
N ARG A 170 15.63 -10.11 -7.78
CA ARG A 170 16.85 -10.26 -6.98
C ARG A 170 16.50 -10.15 -5.50
N TYR A 171 17.29 -10.80 -4.65
CA TYR A 171 17.08 -10.83 -3.19
C TYR A 171 17.01 -9.42 -2.57
N ASP A 172 17.92 -8.52 -2.96
CA ASP A 172 17.99 -7.17 -2.37
C ASP A 172 17.07 -6.13 -3.05
N GLN A 173 16.31 -6.51 -4.09
CA GLN A 173 15.52 -5.55 -4.87
C GLN A 173 14.45 -4.83 -4.02
N ALA A 174 13.78 -5.55 -3.11
CA ALA A 174 12.80 -4.93 -2.22
C ALA A 174 13.45 -3.87 -1.31
N ARG A 175 14.69 -4.14 -0.85
CA ARG A 175 15.47 -3.21 -0.03
C ARG A 175 15.90 -1.97 -0.79
N GLU A 176 16.38 -2.13 -2.03
CA GLU A 176 16.71 -1.00 -2.90
C GLU A 176 15.48 -0.11 -3.13
N ILE A 177 14.33 -0.69 -3.46
CA ILE A 177 13.08 0.04 -3.69
C ILE A 177 12.64 0.79 -2.44
N ILE A 178 12.61 0.13 -1.27
CA ILE A 178 12.12 0.80 -0.06
C ILE A 178 13.07 1.89 0.43
N ASN A 179 14.39 1.70 0.23
CA ASN A 179 15.37 2.70 0.63
C ASN A 179 15.21 3.99 -0.18
N VAL A 180 14.85 3.90 -1.47
CA VAL A 180 14.49 5.09 -2.25
C VAL A 180 13.33 5.83 -1.56
N LEU A 181 12.23 5.15 -1.23
CA LEU A 181 11.09 5.81 -0.56
C LEU A 181 11.47 6.37 0.81
N LYS A 182 12.32 5.66 1.57
CA LYS A 182 12.83 6.09 2.87
C LYS A 182 13.68 7.34 2.76
N ASP A 183 14.59 7.39 1.79
CA ASP A 183 15.49 8.53 1.56
C ASP A 183 14.71 9.80 1.16
N HIS A 184 13.53 9.62 0.56
CA HIS A 184 12.57 10.71 0.29
C HIS A 184 11.66 11.04 1.49
N GLY A 185 11.80 10.32 2.60
CA GLY A 185 10.99 10.51 3.81
C GLY A 185 9.55 10.05 3.67
N TYR A 186 9.21 9.25 2.65
CA TYR A 186 7.84 8.77 2.41
C TYR A 186 7.47 7.56 3.26
N VAL A 187 8.46 6.81 3.72
CA VAL A 187 8.26 5.64 4.58
C VAL A 187 9.30 5.61 5.69
N GLU A 188 8.90 5.07 6.84
CA GLU A 188 9.81 4.54 7.84
C GLU A 188 10.02 3.04 7.57
N VAL A 189 11.21 2.54 7.88
CA VAL A 189 11.60 1.16 7.60
C VAL A 189 12.08 0.48 8.86
N LEU A 190 11.57 -0.72 9.11
CA LEU A 190 11.96 -1.60 10.20
C LEU A 190 12.46 -2.94 9.64
N GLY A 191 13.45 -3.53 10.32
CA GLY A 191 14.15 -4.73 9.86
C GLY A 191 15.49 -4.43 9.19
N GLY A 192 16.23 -5.49 8.82
CA GLY A 192 17.59 -5.38 8.31
C GLY A 192 18.01 -6.56 7.43
N ILE A 193 19.32 -6.74 7.27
CA ILE A 193 19.88 -7.86 6.51
C ILE A 193 19.53 -9.17 7.23
N GLY A 194 18.87 -10.10 6.53
CA GLY A 194 18.51 -11.41 7.08
C GLY A 194 17.18 -11.47 7.85
N THR A 195 16.46 -10.36 7.99
CA THR A 195 15.08 -10.33 8.50
C THR A 195 14.11 -9.87 7.42
N ASP A 196 12.82 -10.09 7.65
CA ASP A 196 11.80 -9.49 6.80
C ASP A 196 11.89 -7.95 6.83
N LEU A 197 11.70 -7.34 5.66
CA LEU A 197 11.84 -5.90 5.46
C LEU A 197 10.45 -5.29 5.54
N MET A 198 10.22 -4.48 6.57
CA MET A 198 8.91 -3.89 6.82
C MET A 198 8.96 -2.38 6.65
N ALA A 199 7.85 -1.79 6.21
CA ALA A 199 7.73 -0.34 6.13
C ALA A 199 6.36 0.16 6.57
N GLN A 200 6.36 1.42 6.97
CA GLN A 200 5.18 2.19 7.34
C GLN A 200 5.21 3.49 6.54
N ILE A 201 4.07 3.93 6.00
CA ILE A 201 4.00 5.22 5.31
C ILE A 201 4.04 6.37 6.32
N THR A 202 4.82 7.42 6.01
CA THR A 202 4.85 8.64 6.82
C THR A 202 3.71 9.58 6.43
N ALA A 203 3.48 10.63 7.23
CA ALA A 203 2.59 11.71 6.82
C ALA A 203 3.03 12.35 5.49
N THR A 204 4.34 12.47 5.24
CA THR A 204 4.88 12.99 3.98
C THR A 204 4.53 12.07 2.80
N GLY A 205 4.71 10.75 2.95
CA GLY A 205 4.35 9.78 1.92
C GLY A 205 2.84 9.76 1.64
N ALA A 206 2.03 9.86 2.70
CA ALA A 206 0.58 9.91 2.57
C ALA A 206 0.12 11.15 1.81
N LEU A 207 0.66 12.32 2.15
CA LEU A 207 0.37 13.58 1.46
C LEU A 207 0.75 13.52 -0.03
N ALA A 208 1.87 12.89 -0.37
CA ALA A 208 2.29 12.70 -1.75
C ALA A 208 1.26 11.87 -2.54
N ILE A 209 0.72 10.80 -1.97
CA ILE A 209 -0.35 10.01 -2.58
C ILE A 209 -1.65 10.82 -2.68
N GLU A 210 -2.05 11.51 -1.61
CA GLU A 210 -3.24 12.36 -1.61
C GLU A 210 -3.18 13.38 -2.73
N GLN A 211 -2.04 14.04 -2.97
CA GLN A 211 -1.87 15.03 -4.04
C GLN A 211 -2.01 14.43 -5.46
N THR A 212 -1.69 13.14 -5.62
CA THR A 212 -1.94 12.40 -6.87
C THR A 212 -3.40 11.93 -7.00
N ARG A 213 -4.06 11.59 -5.89
CA ARG A 213 -5.44 11.06 -5.83
C ARG A 213 -6.52 12.16 -5.74
N THR A 214 -6.20 13.33 -5.18
CA THR A 214 -7.03 14.54 -5.21
C THR A 214 -6.95 15.16 -6.61
N SER A 215 -7.65 14.53 -7.53
CA SER A 215 -8.21 15.25 -8.66
C SER A 215 -9.23 16.25 -8.10
N ILE A 216 -8.80 17.48 -7.78
CA ILE A 216 -9.70 18.60 -8.07
C ILE A 216 -9.99 18.48 -9.57
N PRO A 217 -11.25 18.28 -10.01
CA PRO A 217 -11.55 18.19 -11.41
C PRO A 217 -11.07 19.48 -12.08
N GLN A 218 -9.95 19.39 -12.79
CA GLN A 218 -9.47 20.49 -13.59
C GLN A 218 -10.28 20.50 -14.87
N ASP A 219 -11.00 21.60 -15.09
CA ASP A 219 -11.77 21.80 -16.31
C ASP A 219 -10.84 22.27 -17.43
N TYR A 220 -10.16 21.31 -18.05
CA TYR A 220 -9.27 21.55 -19.18
C TYR A 220 -10.01 22.01 -20.44
N GLU A 221 -11.35 22.10 -20.45
CA GLU A 221 -12.07 22.74 -21.56
C GLU A 221 -11.79 24.24 -21.66
N THR A 222 -11.30 24.85 -20.56
CA THR A 222 -10.79 26.22 -20.55
C THR A 222 -9.48 26.41 -21.34
N MET A 223 -8.78 25.33 -21.71
CA MET A 223 -7.63 25.41 -22.62
C MET A 223 -8.11 25.77 -24.02
N ARG A 224 -7.82 27.01 -24.45
CA ARG A 224 -8.28 27.58 -25.73
C ARG A 224 -7.20 27.60 -26.81
N TYR A 225 -6.05 26.97 -26.57
CA TYR A 225 -4.96 26.96 -27.54
C TYR A 225 -5.29 26.10 -28.77
N THR A 226 -5.04 26.62 -29.96
CA THR A 226 -4.83 25.75 -31.13
C THR A 226 -3.46 25.06 -31.03
N PRO A 227 -3.22 23.96 -31.76
CA PRO A 227 -1.90 23.32 -31.77
C PRO A 227 -0.75 24.27 -32.12
N GLU A 228 -0.97 25.20 -33.04
CA GLU A 228 0.02 26.21 -33.43
C GLU A 228 0.28 27.20 -32.29
N GLN A 229 -0.77 27.61 -31.56
CA GLN A 229 -0.64 28.51 -30.42
C GLN A 229 0.07 27.84 -29.24
N LEU A 230 -0.22 26.56 -28.98
CA LEU A 230 0.47 25.81 -27.92
C LEU A 230 1.94 25.59 -28.29
N ASN A 231 2.24 25.22 -29.53
CA ASN A 231 3.62 25.04 -29.99
C ASN A 231 4.41 26.35 -29.85
N ALA A 232 3.83 27.48 -30.28
CA ALA A 232 4.43 28.79 -30.11
C ALA A 232 4.62 29.15 -28.62
N LYS A 233 3.67 28.76 -27.75
CA LYS A 233 3.79 28.98 -26.30
C LYS A 233 4.91 28.14 -25.68
N ILE A 234 5.06 26.88 -26.10
CA ILE A 234 6.16 26.02 -25.68
C ILE A 234 7.50 26.58 -26.17
N ASP A 235 7.59 27.06 -27.42
CA ASP A 235 8.80 27.70 -27.95
C ASP A 235 9.19 28.95 -27.14
N GLN A 236 8.20 29.78 -26.77
CA GLN A 236 8.43 30.93 -25.90
C GLN A 236 8.92 30.52 -24.51
N LEU A 237 8.36 29.47 -23.91
CA LEU A 237 8.82 28.96 -22.61
C LEU A 237 10.27 28.44 -22.71
N ILE A 238 10.61 27.67 -23.75
CA ILE A 238 11.97 27.20 -24.00
C ILE A 238 12.94 28.37 -24.12
N GLU A 239 12.59 29.41 -24.88
CA GLU A 239 13.44 30.58 -25.05
C GLU A 239 13.61 31.38 -23.73
N MET A 240 12.53 31.54 -22.96
CA MET A 240 12.58 32.22 -21.65
C MET A 240 13.47 31.48 -20.66
N LEU A 241 13.33 30.14 -20.56
CA LEU A 241 14.13 29.32 -19.65
C LEU A 241 15.62 29.31 -20.04
N ASN A 242 15.92 29.26 -21.34
CA ASN A 242 17.30 29.41 -21.85
C ASN A 242 17.94 30.75 -21.45
N ARG A 243 17.19 31.85 -21.50
CA ARG A 243 17.68 33.19 -21.12
C ARG A 243 17.92 33.33 -19.62
N GLN A 244 17.21 32.58 -18.78
CA GLN A 244 17.38 32.58 -17.34
C GLN A 244 18.54 31.69 -16.87
N GLY A 245 19.28 31.06 -17.79
CA GLY A 245 20.34 30.10 -17.46
C GLY A 245 19.80 28.77 -16.91
N VAL A 246 18.50 28.54 -16.99
CA VAL A 246 17.82 27.30 -16.60
C VAL A 246 17.87 26.36 -17.80
N GLY A 247 19.06 25.85 -18.09
CA GLY A 247 19.35 24.92 -19.18
C GLY A 247 19.23 23.46 -18.73
N GLN A 248 18.04 23.04 -18.29
CA GLN A 248 17.80 21.65 -17.93
C GLN A 248 17.32 20.90 -19.18
N GLU A 249 18.26 20.27 -19.90
CA GLU A 249 18.01 19.51 -21.14
C GLU A 249 16.80 18.57 -21.01
N VAL A 250 16.64 17.93 -19.85
CA VAL A 250 15.51 17.04 -19.55
C VAL A 250 14.14 17.74 -19.62
N LEU A 251 14.04 18.98 -19.12
CA LEU A 251 12.79 19.76 -19.21
C LEU A 251 12.51 20.19 -20.66
N PHE A 252 13.55 20.47 -21.45
CA PHE A 252 13.39 20.80 -22.87
C PHE A 252 12.91 19.61 -23.69
N ASP A 253 13.49 18.43 -23.45
CA ASP A 253 13.07 17.19 -24.11
C ASP A 253 11.61 16.90 -23.77
N GLU A 254 11.22 17.02 -22.50
CA GLU A 254 9.83 16.86 -22.06
C GLU A 254 8.89 17.88 -22.71
N MET A 255 9.29 19.14 -22.84
CA MET A 255 8.50 20.16 -23.53
C MET A 255 8.37 19.89 -25.04
N GLN A 256 9.40 19.35 -25.70
CA GLN A 256 9.29 18.97 -27.11
C GLN A 256 8.36 17.76 -27.31
N ASP A 257 8.41 16.80 -26.39
CA ASP A 257 7.49 15.67 -26.37
C ASP A 257 6.02 16.13 -26.21
N MET A 258 5.78 17.13 -25.36
CA MET A 258 4.44 17.71 -25.17
C MET A 258 3.85 18.28 -26.46
N LYS A 259 4.65 18.88 -27.36
CA LYS A 259 4.16 19.37 -28.67
C LYS A 259 3.55 18.24 -29.51
N GLN A 260 4.17 17.06 -29.46
CA GLN A 260 3.70 15.91 -30.21
C GLN A 260 2.43 15.29 -29.61
N LEU A 261 2.28 15.40 -28.28
CA LEU A 261 1.16 14.85 -27.54
C LEU A 261 -0.13 15.65 -27.73
N TYR A 262 -0.05 16.99 -27.82
CA TYR A 262 -1.25 17.82 -27.96
C TYR A 262 -2.05 17.56 -29.25
N VAL A 263 -1.36 17.19 -30.34
CA VAL A 263 -2.01 16.87 -31.62
C VAL A 263 -2.75 15.52 -31.56
N LYS A 264 -2.35 14.64 -30.63
CA LYS A 264 -2.83 13.25 -30.55
C LYS A 264 -3.87 13.03 -29.44
N LEU A 265 -3.97 13.95 -28.49
CA LEU A 265 -4.76 13.79 -27.27
C LEU A 265 -5.85 14.85 -27.18
N ASN A 266 -6.93 14.52 -26.48
CA ASN A 266 -7.89 15.55 -26.06
C ASN A 266 -7.27 16.39 -24.93
N LYS A 267 -7.86 17.56 -24.66
CA LYS A 267 -7.32 18.55 -23.71
C LYS A 267 -7.17 18.00 -22.29
N LYS A 268 -8.10 17.15 -21.86
CA LYS A 268 -8.09 16.53 -20.53
C LYS A 268 -6.91 15.57 -20.39
N ASP A 269 -6.75 14.69 -21.36
CA ASP A 269 -5.67 13.70 -21.37
C ASP A 269 -4.31 14.38 -21.50
N PHE A 270 -4.24 15.42 -22.33
CA PHE A 270 -3.04 16.26 -22.45
C PHE A 270 -2.68 16.92 -21.11
N GLY A 271 -3.62 17.61 -20.46
CA GLY A 271 -3.39 18.31 -19.20
C GLY A 271 -2.92 17.38 -18.08
N GLN A 272 -3.49 16.17 -18.00
CA GLN A 272 -3.06 15.16 -17.02
C GLN A 272 -1.68 14.57 -17.33
N ILE A 273 -1.35 14.32 -18.60
CA ILE A 273 -0.03 13.82 -18.99
C ILE A 273 1.05 14.88 -18.74
N VAL A 274 0.78 16.14 -19.08
CA VAL A 274 1.68 17.26 -18.77
C VAL A 274 1.87 17.38 -17.25
N LYS A 275 0.80 17.28 -16.45
CA LYS A 275 0.88 17.27 -14.98
C LYS A 275 1.81 16.17 -14.48
N GLY A 276 1.64 14.94 -14.96
CA GLY A 276 2.45 13.79 -14.56
C GLY A 276 3.93 13.96 -14.91
N LYS A 277 4.22 14.28 -16.17
CA LYS A 277 5.60 14.49 -16.65
C LYS A 277 6.33 15.59 -15.88
N LEU A 278 5.64 16.70 -15.59
CA LEU A 278 6.22 17.81 -14.84
C LEU A 278 6.42 17.48 -13.36
N ILE A 279 5.50 16.73 -12.73
CA ILE A 279 5.68 16.24 -11.36
C ILE A 279 6.86 15.26 -11.28
N ASP A 280 7.06 14.40 -12.29
CA ASP A 280 8.20 13.47 -12.34
C ASP A 280 9.55 14.22 -12.33
N LEU A 281 9.63 15.38 -13.01
CA LEU A 281 10.83 16.23 -13.01
C LEU A 281 11.12 16.89 -11.66
N VAL A 282 10.06 17.31 -10.95
CA VAL A 282 10.15 17.83 -9.58
C VAL A 282 10.62 16.74 -8.62
N ILE A 283 10.00 15.56 -8.70
CA ILE A 283 10.36 14.41 -7.84
C ILE A 283 11.82 14.01 -8.07
N GLY A 284 12.30 14.06 -9.31
CA GLY A 284 13.71 13.81 -9.64
C GLY A 284 14.69 14.90 -9.21
N LYS A 285 14.21 16.01 -8.59
CA LYS A 285 14.98 17.24 -8.30
C LYS A 285 15.74 17.78 -9.51
N MET A 286 15.23 17.49 -10.71
CA MET A 286 15.88 17.88 -11.95
C MET A 286 15.56 19.33 -12.30
N VAL A 287 14.44 19.85 -11.81
CA VAL A 287 13.90 21.19 -12.08
C VAL A 287 13.32 21.80 -10.81
N GLU A 288 13.47 23.11 -10.62
CA GLU A 288 12.88 23.83 -9.50
C GLU A 288 11.34 23.91 -9.59
N ASN A 289 10.67 23.83 -8.44
CA ASN A 289 9.21 23.86 -8.31
C ASN A 289 8.54 25.09 -8.93
N ASP A 290 9.15 26.26 -8.77
CA ASP A 290 8.61 27.51 -9.31
C ASP A 290 8.63 27.49 -10.84
N THR A 291 9.68 26.90 -11.42
CA THR A 291 9.80 26.71 -12.87
C THR A 291 8.73 25.75 -13.37
N ILE A 292 8.53 24.64 -12.69
CA ILE A 292 7.55 23.62 -13.09
C ILE A 292 6.11 24.14 -12.94
N SER A 293 5.80 24.80 -11.83
CA SER A 293 4.51 25.46 -11.61
C SER A 293 4.21 26.46 -12.72
N TYR A 294 5.20 27.30 -13.07
CA TYR A 294 5.05 28.29 -14.13
C TYR A 294 4.82 27.66 -15.50
N VAL A 295 5.54 26.60 -15.85
CA VAL A 295 5.34 25.87 -17.12
C VAL A 295 3.94 25.28 -17.18
N TYR A 296 3.52 24.57 -16.15
CA TYR A 296 2.18 23.95 -16.11
C TYR A 296 1.06 24.98 -16.19
N GLU A 297 1.14 26.04 -15.40
CA GLU A 297 0.15 27.14 -15.40
C GLU A 297 0.10 27.83 -16.77
N SER A 298 1.25 28.03 -17.41
CA SER A 298 1.35 28.64 -18.73
C SER A 298 0.69 27.80 -19.83
N LEU A 299 0.81 26.47 -19.75
CA LEU A 299 0.30 25.54 -20.76
C LEU A 299 -1.16 25.16 -20.53
N THR A 300 -1.59 25.08 -19.27
CA THR A 300 -2.92 24.53 -18.92
C THR A 300 -3.89 25.57 -18.38
N HIS A 301 -3.41 26.76 -18.00
CA HIS A 301 -4.17 27.78 -17.25
C HIS A 301 -4.66 27.33 -15.87
N HIS A 302 -4.20 26.18 -15.39
CA HIS A 302 -4.54 25.66 -14.08
C HIS A 302 -3.34 25.75 -13.16
N LYS A 303 -3.59 26.07 -11.90
CA LYS A 303 -2.54 26.01 -10.87
C LYS A 303 -2.06 24.58 -10.73
N LEU A 304 -0.75 24.41 -10.86
CA LEU A 304 -0.16 23.13 -10.52
C LEU A 304 -0.23 23.01 -9.01
N GLN A 305 -1.06 22.07 -8.56
CA GLN A 305 -0.88 21.56 -7.21
C GLN A 305 0.31 20.63 -7.29
N LEU A 306 1.48 21.24 -7.20
CA LEU A 306 2.67 20.49 -6.90
C LEU A 306 2.41 19.79 -5.58
N PRO A 307 2.84 18.52 -5.48
CA PRO A 307 3.09 17.99 -4.17
C PRO A 307 3.88 19.02 -3.38
N SER A 308 3.54 19.27 -2.11
CA SER A 308 4.43 20.01 -1.22
C SER A 308 5.67 19.14 -0.98
N LEU A 309 6.49 19.08 -2.01
CA LEU A 309 7.81 18.50 -2.11
C LEU A 309 8.69 19.70 -2.40
N PHE A 310 9.70 19.88 -1.57
CA PHE A 310 10.80 20.79 -1.88
C PHE A 310 11.50 20.34 -3.17
#